data_AF-A0A9D9DR73-F1
#
_entry.id   AF-A0A9D9DR73-F1
#
_cell.length_a   1.000
_cell.length_b   1.000
_cell.length_c   1.000
_cell.angle_alpha   90.00
_cell.angle_beta   90.00
_cell.angle_gamma   90.00
#
_symmetry.space_group_name_H-M   'P 1'
#
loop_
_entity.id
_entity.type
_entity.pdbx_description
1 polymer ?
#
loop_
_entity_poly.entity_id
_entity_poly.type
_entity_poly.pdbx_seq_one_letter_code
_entity_poly.pdbx_strand_id
1 'polypeptide(L)'
;MPVNYNGKKSNVISVLKRKNGALAKAIMEMDKSDLDELQRSMLGKLADNLRRCSCPSLYAQGLDGKDTRYIGSVRCDSKSCFVCNYARQKQVRRKYWAWFADNREVYLIQEAGKAAKYVTKTQYNEKYKGEKILQRVEYDLMHLTLSVPHYPGTGFCGHKYYFEDIAKLYNRLRNKNEYFKAHVIGGEYGIETTNPENLHIHIHSLLLVKRERRNRNKLHFELLKEWNRLTVNPENPRTEIPREVWPKIAAGNEMIDEAYIRSLNPKGATLIGLETIYTKDPQSGQKVRSYEWNSKAMLRAVMETISYHFSPTAFDKKDKTFNLELLAELLPVIHGKQLYRKFGCLHGEKSLNVRTSESDEEEFDQQVYVDDATGEIVDTETGEVIDRVRQFFVTSPAYVFHDPNADYAIHLSREGQRKRRWLAAHTTREAVNELRREIRERYQKQE
;
A
#
# COMPACT_ATOMS: atom_id res chain seq x y z
N MET A 1 2.30 7.43 30.30
CA MET A 1 2.30 8.68 29.51
C MET A 1 1.64 8.38 28.17
N PRO A 2 0.74 9.25 27.65
CA PRO A 2 0.18 9.06 26.32
C PRO A 2 1.31 9.10 25.28
N VAL A 3 1.23 8.22 24.28
CA VAL A 3 2.22 8.13 23.21
C VAL A 3 2.07 9.33 22.26
N ASN A 4 3.14 10.09 22.04
CA ASN A 4 3.22 11.18 21.07
C ASN A 4 3.30 10.61 19.64
N TYR A 5 2.14 10.23 19.12
CA TYR A 5 2.00 9.71 17.77
C TYR A 5 2.36 10.77 16.71
N ASN A 6 2.12 12.05 16.99
CA ASN A 6 2.46 13.15 16.09
C ASN A 6 3.98 13.27 15.86
N GLY A 7 4.77 13.24 16.93
CA GLY A 7 6.23 13.24 16.87
C GLY A 7 6.79 12.07 16.06
N LYS A 8 6.28 10.86 16.30
CA LYS A 8 6.67 9.65 15.55
C LYS A 8 6.32 9.75 14.07
N LYS A 9 5.12 10.25 13.74
CA LYS A 9 4.67 10.52 12.36
C LYS A 9 5.60 11.53 11.67
N SER A 10 5.91 12.63 12.35
CA SER A 10 6.82 13.66 11.85
C SER A 10 8.22 13.10 11.57
N ASN A 11 8.74 12.26 12.45
CA ASN A 11 10.04 11.61 12.29
C ASN A 11 10.08 10.74 11.02
N VAL A 12 9.08 9.85 10.85
CA VAL A 12 8.97 8.99 9.67
C VAL A 12 8.89 9.82 8.39
N ILE A 13 8.03 10.84 8.33
CA ILE A 13 7.92 11.71 7.16
C ILE A 13 9.23 12.44 6.87
N SER A 14 9.92 12.95 7.89
CA SER A 14 11.19 13.66 7.73
C SER A 14 12.27 12.74 7.15
N VAL A 15 12.34 11.47 7.59
CA VAL A 15 13.23 10.46 7.02
C VAL A 15 12.89 10.21 5.54
N LEU A 16 11.62 9.98 5.21
CA LEU A 16 11.19 9.73 3.83
C LEU A 16 11.43 10.93 2.91
N LYS A 17 11.26 12.17 3.41
CA LYS A 17 11.57 13.40 2.67
C LYS A 17 13.06 13.56 2.40
N ARG A 18 13.92 13.27 3.38
CA ARG A 18 15.38 13.23 3.16
C ARG A 18 15.74 12.18 2.10
N LYS A 19 15.11 11.02 2.13
CA LYS A 19 15.29 9.96 1.13
C LYS A 19 14.87 10.41 -0.28
N ASN A 20 13.71 11.08 -0.41
CA ASN A 20 13.29 11.69 -1.68
C ASN A 20 14.30 12.73 -2.17
N GLY A 21 14.81 13.59 -1.29
CA GLY A 21 15.80 14.62 -1.65
C GLY A 21 17.11 14.00 -2.13
N ALA A 22 17.59 12.96 -1.45
CA ALA A 22 18.77 12.20 -1.87
C ALA A 22 18.56 11.52 -3.24
N LEU A 23 17.40 10.89 -3.45
CA LEU A 23 17.07 10.26 -4.74
C LEU A 23 16.99 11.31 -5.86
N ALA A 24 16.34 12.45 -5.62
CA ALA A 24 16.25 13.52 -6.60
C ALA A 24 17.64 14.05 -6.99
N LYS A 25 18.52 14.24 -5.99
CA LYS A 25 19.92 14.64 -6.22
C LYS A 25 20.65 13.60 -7.06
N ALA A 26 20.54 12.33 -6.70
CA ALA A 26 21.18 11.24 -7.43
C ALA A 26 20.70 11.15 -8.89
N ILE A 27 19.40 11.34 -9.16
CA ILE A 27 18.86 11.38 -10.54
C ILE A 27 19.45 12.56 -11.33
N MET A 28 19.61 13.73 -10.71
CA MET A 28 20.19 14.89 -11.39
C MET A 28 21.66 14.67 -11.74
N GLU A 29 22.43 14.06 -10.84
CA GLU A 29 23.87 13.79 -11.00
C GLU A 29 24.18 12.57 -11.86
N MET A 30 23.20 11.70 -12.13
CA MET A 30 23.34 10.53 -13.00
C MET A 30 23.76 10.94 -14.42
N ASP A 31 24.73 10.20 -15.00
CA ASP A 31 25.02 10.27 -16.44
C ASP A 31 23.84 9.70 -17.24
N LYS A 32 23.41 10.47 -18.25
CA LYS A 32 22.22 10.19 -19.06
C LYS A 32 22.56 9.98 -20.53
N SER A 33 23.84 9.80 -20.85
CA SER A 33 24.36 9.54 -22.19
C SER A 33 23.65 8.36 -22.86
N ASP A 34 23.49 7.26 -22.13
CA ASP A 34 22.90 5.99 -22.61
C ASP A 34 21.37 5.92 -22.50
N LEU A 35 20.71 6.95 -21.98
CA LEU A 35 19.25 6.94 -21.81
C LEU A 35 18.54 7.46 -23.06
N ASP A 36 17.38 6.89 -23.39
CA ASP A 36 16.51 7.45 -24.43
C ASP A 36 15.82 8.76 -23.96
N GLU A 37 15.19 9.47 -24.90
CA GLU A 37 14.50 10.74 -24.60
C GLU A 37 13.37 10.59 -23.58
N LEU A 38 12.60 9.49 -23.67
CA LEU A 38 11.47 9.22 -22.79
C LEU A 38 11.96 8.96 -21.35
N GLN A 39 13.00 8.15 -21.19
CA GLN A 39 13.65 7.87 -19.91
C GLN A 39 14.20 9.14 -19.28
N ARG A 40 14.93 9.97 -20.05
CA ARG A 40 15.45 11.26 -19.59
C ARG A 40 14.33 12.19 -19.11
N SER A 41 13.28 12.33 -19.91
CA SER A 41 12.11 13.15 -19.59
C SER A 41 11.41 12.68 -18.32
N MET A 42 11.16 11.37 -18.19
CA MET A 42 10.50 10.80 -17.00
C MET A 42 11.33 10.90 -15.74
N LEU A 43 12.65 10.69 -15.82
CA LEU A 43 13.55 10.88 -14.69
C LEU A 43 13.63 12.34 -14.25
N GLY A 44 13.73 13.28 -15.19
CA GLY A 44 13.70 14.72 -14.90
C GLY A 44 12.41 15.09 -14.16
N LYS A 45 11.26 14.71 -14.72
CA LYS A 45 9.95 14.91 -14.09
C LYS A 45 9.85 14.24 -12.71
N LEU A 46 10.42 13.06 -12.54
CA LEU A 46 10.47 12.40 -11.23
C LEU A 46 11.33 13.19 -10.24
N ALA A 47 12.53 13.63 -10.62
CA ALA A 47 13.41 14.40 -9.76
C ALA A 47 12.73 15.70 -9.27
N ASP A 48 12.01 16.39 -10.15
CA ASP A 48 11.23 17.58 -9.80
C ASP A 48 10.09 17.26 -8.84
N ASN A 49 9.34 16.19 -9.12
CA ASN A 49 8.29 15.69 -8.23
C ASN A 49 8.81 15.28 -6.85
N LEU A 50 9.99 14.66 -6.77
CA LEU A 50 10.63 14.28 -5.52
C LEU A 50 11.12 15.51 -4.76
N ARG A 51 11.68 16.52 -5.44
CA ARG A 51 12.04 17.82 -4.83
C ARG A 51 10.81 18.52 -4.26
N ARG A 52 9.71 18.57 -5.02
CA ARG A 52 8.39 19.09 -4.58
C ARG A 52 7.93 18.37 -3.31
N CYS A 53 8.00 17.05 -3.26
CA CYS A 53 7.65 16.29 -2.05
C CYS A 53 8.61 16.48 -0.87
N SER A 54 9.87 16.83 -1.14
CA SER A 54 10.89 16.95 -0.09
C SER A 54 10.77 18.27 0.69
N CYS A 55 10.04 19.27 0.16
CA CYS A 55 10.07 20.65 0.67
C CYS A 55 8.69 21.34 0.61
N PRO A 56 8.45 22.33 1.48
CA PRO A 56 8.54 22.26 2.95
C PRO A 56 7.40 21.41 3.57
N SER A 57 7.47 21.20 4.88
CA SER A 57 6.39 20.60 5.69
C SER A 57 5.73 21.66 6.55
N LEU A 58 4.43 21.50 6.81
CA LEU A 58 3.62 22.38 7.65
C LEU A 58 3.58 21.87 9.07
N TYR A 59 3.83 22.79 10.00
CA TYR A 59 3.81 22.56 11.43
C TYR A 59 2.92 23.61 12.11
N ALA A 60 2.37 23.23 13.25
CA ALA A 60 1.69 24.14 14.16
C ALA A 60 2.49 24.22 15.46
N GLN A 61 2.59 25.42 16.04
CA GLN A 61 3.28 25.67 17.29
C GLN A 61 2.31 26.29 18.30
N GLY A 62 2.30 25.79 19.53
CA GLY A 62 1.64 26.46 20.65
C GLY A 62 2.21 27.87 20.86
N LEU A 63 1.39 28.78 21.38
CA LEU A 63 1.79 30.18 21.61
C LEU A 63 2.99 30.34 22.54
N ASP A 64 3.24 29.36 23.42
CA ASP A 64 4.39 29.31 24.31
C ASP A 64 5.69 28.85 23.61
N GLY A 65 5.60 28.46 22.34
CA GLY A 65 6.72 27.95 21.55
C GLY A 65 7.13 26.51 21.85
N LYS A 66 6.48 25.83 22.81
CA LYS A 66 6.94 24.54 23.35
C LYS A 66 6.24 23.33 22.75
N ASP A 67 5.00 23.46 22.28
CA ASP A 67 4.24 22.38 21.64
C ASP A 67 4.30 22.51 20.11
N THR A 68 5.23 21.80 19.47
CA THR A 68 5.32 21.77 17.99
C THR A 68 4.73 20.47 17.46
N ARG A 69 3.77 20.59 16.54
CA ARG A 69 3.09 19.46 15.90
C ARG A 69 3.22 19.49 14.39
N TYR A 70 3.43 18.33 13.81
CA TYR A 70 3.39 18.11 12.38
C TYR A 70 1.93 18.06 11.90
N ILE A 71 1.60 18.88 10.91
CA ILE A 71 0.27 18.91 10.30
C ILE A 71 0.28 18.10 9.00
N GLY A 72 1.20 18.43 8.08
CA GLY A 72 1.14 17.90 6.74
C GLY A 72 2.31 18.24 5.85
N SER A 73 2.31 17.67 4.66
CA SER A 73 3.33 17.85 3.64
C SER A 73 2.70 17.73 2.27
N VAL A 74 3.26 18.44 1.30
CA VAL A 74 2.82 18.26 -0.08
C VAL A 74 3.30 16.95 -0.68
N ARG A 75 2.45 16.44 -1.58
CA ARG A 75 2.59 15.20 -2.31
C ARG A 75 2.64 15.48 -3.80
N CYS A 76 3.41 14.68 -4.53
CA CYS A 76 3.55 14.73 -5.98
C CYS A 76 2.84 13.55 -6.68
N ASP A 77 2.20 12.69 -5.88
CA ASP A 77 1.47 11.48 -6.26
C ASP A 77 2.22 10.43 -7.10
N SER A 78 3.50 10.66 -7.37
CA SER A 78 4.38 9.69 -8.02
C SER A 78 4.40 8.36 -7.27
N LYS A 79 4.30 7.25 -8.03
CA LYS A 79 4.40 5.88 -7.50
C LYS A 79 5.80 5.51 -7.04
N SER A 80 6.81 6.28 -7.43
CA SER A 80 8.20 6.10 -6.97
C SER A 80 8.56 7.04 -5.81
N CYS A 81 7.63 7.90 -5.37
CA CYS A 81 7.87 8.79 -4.24
C CYS A 81 7.61 8.09 -2.91
N PHE A 82 8.62 8.06 -2.03
CA PHE A 82 8.53 7.42 -0.71
C PHE A 82 7.44 8.04 0.18
N VAL A 83 7.35 9.39 0.19
CA VAL A 83 6.31 10.12 0.95
C VAL A 83 4.90 9.81 0.45
N CYS A 84 4.67 9.85 -0.87
CA CYS A 84 3.37 9.58 -1.47
C CYS A 84 2.92 8.13 -1.24
N ASN A 85 3.82 7.15 -1.34
CA ASN A 85 3.47 5.76 -1.03
C ASN A 85 3.11 5.56 0.43
N TYR A 86 3.85 6.17 1.36
CA TYR A 86 3.51 6.14 2.79
C TYR A 86 2.13 6.74 3.05
N ALA A 87 1.85 7.91 2.46
CA ALA A 87 0.55 8.57 2.60
C ALA A 87 -0.60 7.73 2.01
N ARG A 88 -0.40 7.19 0.79
CA ARG A 88 -1.38 6.31 0.12
C ARG A 88 -1.66 5.06 0.95
N GLN A 89 -0.62 4.39 1.45
CA GLN A 89 -0.74 3.26 2.35
C GLN A 89 -1.57 3.63 3.57
N LYS A 90 -1.27 4.73 4.26
CA LYS A 90 -2.05 5.20 5.42
C LYS A 90 -3.52 5.49 5.09
N GLN A 91 -3.79 6.13 3.96
CA GLN A 91 -5.15 6.42 3.52
C GLN A 91 -5.95 5.15 3.26
N VAL A 92 -5.38 4.20 2.51
CA VAL A 92 -5.99 2.89 2.26
C VAL A 92 -6.29 2.19 3.59
N ARG A 93 -5.32 2.19 4.51
CA ARG A 93 -5.48 1.56 5.83
C ARG A 93 -6.66 2.13 6.62
N ARG A 94 -6.83 3.45 6.64
CA ARG A 94 -7.99 4.11 7.29
C ARG A 94 -9.31 3.74 6.64
N LYS A 95 -9.37 3.77 5.31
CA LYS A 95 -10.59 3.38 4.57
C LYS A 95 -10.98 1.93 4.86
N TYR A 96 -10.01 1.01 4.86
CA TYR A 96 -10.28 -0.39 5.23
C TYR A 96 -10.67 -0.54 6.71
N TRP A 97 -10.05 0.20 7.62
CA TRP A 97 -10.42 0.19 9.04
C TRP A 97 -11.90 0.53 9.23
N ALA A 98 -12.35 1.67 8.68
CA ALA A 98 -13.74 2.07 8.73
C ALA A 98 -14.64 1.04 8.03
N TRP A 99 -14.24 0.57 6.86
CA TRP A 99 -15.02 -0.39 6.08
C TRP A 99 -15.24 -1.73 6.82
N PHE A 100 -14.22 -2.27 7.49
CA PHE A 100 -14.36 -3.53 8.25
C PHE A 100 -15.23 -3.42 9.50
N ALA A 101 -15.39 -2.22 10.06
CA ALA A 101 -16.31 -2.00 11.17
C ALA A 101 -17.77 -2.31 10.76
N ASP A 102 -18.13 -1.97 9.53
CA ASP A 102 -19.50 -2.12 9.02
C ASP A 102 -19.75 -3.37 8.16
N ASN A 103 -18.68 -4.02 7.68
CA ASN A 103 -18.76 -5.12 6.72
C ASN A 103 -18.19 -6.41 7.31
N ARG A 104 -18.80 -6.95 8.37
CA ARG A 104 -18.47 -8.31 8.86
C ARG A 104 -18.99 -9.42 7.93
N GLU A 105 -20.06 -9.11 7.23
CA GLU A 105 -20.73 -9.98 6.27
C GLU A 105 -20.95 -9.20 4.97
N VAL A 106 -21.05 -9.93 3.86
CA VAL A 106 -21.51 -9.40 2.58
C VAL A 106 -22.88 -9.98 2.22
N TYR A 107 -23.58 -9.37 1.27
CA TYR A 107 -24.87 -9.87 0.80
C TYR A 107 -24.70 -10.58 -0.54
N LEU A 108 -25.19 -11.81 -0.64
CA LEU A 108 -25.48 -12.44 -1.92
C LEU A 108 -26.87 -11.96 -2.36
N ILE A 109 -26.92 -11.21 -3.45
CA ILE A 109 -28.17 -10.68 -4.00
C ILE A 109 -28.45 -11.28 -5.37
N GLN A 110 -29.70 -11.20 -5.80
CA GLN A 110 -30.09 -11.53 -7.16
C GLN A 110 -30.99 -10.45 -7.75
N GLU A 111 -30.48 -9.78 -8.79
CA GLU A 111 -31.25 -8.88 -9.63
C GLU A 111 -32.12 -9.68 -10.61
N ALA A 112 -33.27 -9.12 -10.99
CA ALA A 112 -34.17 -9.75 -11.97
C ALA A 112 -33.43 -10.06 -13.29
N GLY A 113 -33.48 -11.32 -13.71
CA GLY A 113 -32.86 -11.79 -14.97
C GLY A 113 -31.33 -11.87 -14.95
N LYS A 114 -30.66 -11.67 -13.81
CA LYS A 114 -29.20 -11.75 -13.69
C LYS A 114 -28.75 -12.85 -12.73
N ALA A 115 -27.50 -13.28 -12.89
CA ALA A 115 -26.86 -14.20 -11.97
C ALA A 115 -26.67 -13.56 -10.59
N ALA A 116 -26.74 -14.38 -9.53
CA ALA A 116 -26.50 -13.92 -8.18
C ALA A 116 -25.06 -13.41 -8.01
N LYS A 117 -24.87 -12.38 -7.17
CA LYS A 117 -23.56 -11.78 -6.93
C LYS A 117 -23.40 -11.26 -5.51
N TYR A 118 -22.15 -11.21 -5.05
CA TYR A 118 -21.81 -10.64 -3.74
C TYR A 118 -21.68 -9.13 -3.85
N VAL A 119 -22.30 -8.43 -2.91
CA VAL A 119 -22.20 -6.97 -2.75
C VAL A 119 -21.92 -6.63 -1.30
N THR A 120 -21.20 -5.55 -1.07
CA THR A 120 -20.98 -5.01 0.28
C THR A 120 -22.28 -4.38 0.81
N LYS A 121 -22.34 -4.12 2.12
CA LYS A 121 -23.50 -3.43 2.72
C LYS A 121 -23.68 -2.03 2.12
N THR A 122 -22.57 -1.31 1.92
CA THR A 122 -22.56 0.01 1.29
C THR A 122 -23.11 -0.04 -0.14
N GLN A 123 -22.61 -0.96 -0.96
CA GLN A 123 -23.11 -1.14 -2.33
C GLN A 123 -24.58 -1.50 -2.38
N TYR A 124 -25.06 -2.34 -1.45
CA TYR A 124 -26.47 -2.66 -1.35
C TYR A 124 -27.30 -1.40 -1.09
N ASN A 125 -26.93 -0.64 -0.07
CA ASN A 125 -27.67 0.57 0.31
C ASN A 125 -27.65 1.66 -0.77
N GLU A 126 -26.53 1.84 -1.47
CA GLU A 126 -26.38 2.88 -2.49
C GLU A 126 -26.96 2.50 -3.86
N LYS A 127 -26.81 1.24 -4.27
CA LYS A 127 -27.03 0.83 -5.66
C LYS A 127 -28.04 -0.29 -5.84
N TYR A 128 -28.15 -1.21 -4.88
CA TYR A 128 -28.98 -2.41 -5.00
C TYR A 128 -30.10 -2.44 -3.97
N LYS A 129 -30.53 -1.27 -3.48
CA LYS A 129 -31.53 -1.16 -2.43
C LYS A 129 -32.86 -1.69 -2.97
N GLY A 130 -33.44 -2.65 -2.25
CA GLY A 130 -34.68 -3.32 -2.65
C GLY A 130 -34.46 -4.61 -3.45
N GLU A 131 -33.24 -4.90 -3.91
CA GLU A 131 -32.93 -6.20 -4.50
C GLU A 131 -33.06 -7.33 -3.46
N LYS A 132 -33.45 -8.51 -3.93
CA LYS A 132 -33.64 -9.68 -3.06
C LYS A 132 -32.29 -10.14 -2.51
N ILE A 133 -32.15 -10.06 -1.19
CA ILE A 133 -31.03 -10.68 -0.47
C ILE A 133 -31.32 -12.18 -0.37
N LEU A 134 -30.49 -12.99 -1.03
CA LEU A 134 -30.55 -14.45 -0.96
C LEU A 134 -29.89 -14.98 0.31
N GLN A 135 -28.74 -14.40 0.67
CA GLN A 135 -27.93 -14.87 1.79
C GLN A 135 -27.05 -13.75 2.35
N ARG A 136 -26.81 -13.77 3.65
CA ARG A 136 -25.73 -13.04 4.32
C ARG A 136 -24.53 -13.98 4.49
N VAL A 137 -23.36 -13.56 4.02
CA VAL A 137 -22.18 -14.42 3.91
C VAL A 137 -21.05 -13.86 4.75
N GLU A 138 -20.69 -14.60 5.80
CA GLU A 138 -19.46 -14.38 6.56
C GLU A 138 -18.24 -14.86 5.78
N TYR A 139 -17.09 -14.24 6.05
CA TYR A 139 -15.83 -14.56 5.39
C TYR A 139 -14.64 -14.51 6.35
N ASP A 140 -13.58 -15.18 5.93
CA ASP A 140 -12.23 -15.11 6.47
C ASP A 140 -11.37 -14.21 5.59
N LEU A 141 -10.38 -13.57 6.21
CA LEU A 141 -9.37 -12.79 5.51
C LEU A 141 -8.14 -13.66 5.28
N MET A 142 -7.63 -13.64 4.06
CA MET A 142 -6.39 -14.34 3.71
C MET A 142 -5.47 -13.44 2.89
N HIS A 143 -4.17 -13.57 3.11
CA HIS A 143 -3.14 -12.96 2.31
C HIS A 143 -2.58 -14.00 1.34
N LEU A 144 -2.84 -13.80 0.05
CA LEU A 144 -2.27 -14.58 -1.04
C LEU A 144 -1.05 -13.85 -1.61
N THR A 145 0.08 -14.54 -1.69
CA THR A 145 1.30 -14.09 -2.38
C THR A 145 1.63 -15.04 -3.52
N LEU A 146 1.69 -14.53 -4.74
CA LEU A 146 2.04 -15.31 -5.93
C LEU A 146 3.30 -14.76 -6.58
N SER A 147 4.17 -15.66 -7.04
CA SER A 147 5.32 -15.35 -7.90
C SER A 147 5.31 -16.27 -9.12
N VAL A 148 6.19 -16.03 -10.08
CA VAL A 148 6.40 -16.92 -11.23
C VAL A 148 7.77 -17.58 -11.12
N PRO A 149 8.08 -18.63 -11.90
CA PRO A 149 9.43 -19.18 -11.95
C PRO A 149 10.43 -18.10 -12.34
N HIS A 150 11.50 -17.97 -11.55
CA HIS A 150 12.57 -16.99 -11.77
C HIS A 150 13.90 -17.68 -12.02
N TYR A 151 14.60 -17.22 -13.05
CA TYR A 151 15.96 -17.59 -13.38
C TYR A 151 16.81 -16.33 -13.51
N PRO A 152 18.06 -16.35 -13.03
CA PRO A 152 18.92 -15.18 -13.15
C PRO A 152 19.06 -14.72 -14.60
N GLY A 153 18.85 -13.41 -14.84
CA GLY A 153 19.10 -12.76 -16.12
C GLY A 153 18.00 -12.83 -17.19
N THR A 154 16.93 -13.62 -17.02
CA THR A 154 15.96 -13.87 -18.13
C THR A 154 14.54 -13.33 -17.89
N GLY A 155 14.20 -12.90 -16.67
CA GLY A 155 12.86 -12.41 -16.35
C GLY A 155 11.79 -13.50 -16.41
N PHE A 156 10.62 -13.20 -16.96
CA PHE A 156 9.53 -14.17 -17.18
C PHE A 156 8.95 -14.01 -18.59
N CYS A 157 8.87 -15.11 -19.34
CA CYS A 157 8.39 -15.12 -20.73
C CYS A 157 9.08 -14.08 -21.63
N GLY A 158 10.41 -13.98 -21.54
CA GLY A 158 11.21 -13.01 -22.31
C GLY A 158 11.14 -11.56 -21.82
N HIS A 159 10.35 -11.26 -20.79
CA HIS A 159 10.21 -9.91 -20.24
C HIS A 159 10.95 -9.77 -18.92
N LYS A 160 11.87 -8.81 -18.84
CA LYS A 160 12.56 -8.44 -17.59
C LYS A 160 11.60 -7.81 -16.57
N TYR A 161 10.67 -6.96 -17.02
CA TYR A 161 9.56 -6.45 -16.21
C TYR A 161 8.22 -7.00 -16.70
N TYR A 162 7.74 -8.05 -16.03
CA TYR A 162 6.61 -8.90 -16.46
C TYR A 162 5.34 -8.68 -15.62
N PHE A 163 5.15 -7.48 -15.06
CA PHE A 163 3.97 -7.13 -14.27
C PHE A 163 2.66 -7.42 -15.02
N GLU A 164 2.58 -7.04 -16.29
CA GLU A 164 1.35 -7.24 -17.05
C GLU A 164 1.04 -8.72 -17.23
N ASP A 165 2.08 -9.53 -17.45
CA ASP A 165 1.94 -10.95 -17.68
C ASP A 165 1.45 -11.65 -16.41
N ILE A 166 2.10 -11.39 -15.27
CA ILE A 166 1.66 -11.96 -13.99
C ILE A 166 0.26 -11.47 -13.62
N ALA A 167 -0.11 -10.21 -13.91
CA ALA A 167 -1.45 -9.69 -13.67
C ALA A 167 -2.51 -10.34 -14.57
N LYS A 168 -2.19 -10.59 -15.86
CA LYS A 168 -3.05 -11.33 -16.80
C LYS A 168 -3.26 -12.76 -16.31
N LEU A 169 -2.20 -13.44 -15.86
CA LEU A 169 -2.28 -14.78 -15.28
C LEU A 169 -3.13 -14.78 -14.00
N TYR A 170 -2.96 -13.79 -13.11
CA TYR A 170 -3.79 -13.68 -11.91
C TYR A 170 -5.27 -13.46 -12.25
N ASN A 171 -5.56 -12.64 -13.26
CA ASN A 171 -6.93 -12.47 -13.74
C ASN A 171 -7.49 -13.77 -14.33
N ARG A 172 -6.70 -14.58 -15.04
CA ARG A 172 -7.11 -15.91 -15.52
C ARG A 172 -7.40 -16.85 -14.35
N LEU A 173 -6.51 -16.94 -13.36
CA LEU A 173 -6.71 -17.73 -12.14
C LEU A 173 -8.07 -17.40 -11.52
N ARG A 174 -8.33 -16.11 -11.26
CA ARG A 174 -9.58 -15.68 -10.61
C ARG A 174 -10.85 -15.97 -11.41
N ASN A 175 -10.78 -15.91 -12.75
CA ASN A 175 -11.97 -16.00 -13.61
C ASN A 175 -12.19 -17.38 -14.23
N LYS A 176 -11.19 -18.26 -14.22
CA LYS A 176 -11.26 -19.60 -14.82
C LYS A 176 -11.15 -20.73 -13.81
N ASN A 177 -10.60 -20.48 -12.62
CA ASN A 177 -10.60 -21.46 -11.55
C ASN A 177 -11.96 -21.46 -10.84
N GLU A 178 -12.73 -22.53 -11.01
CA GLU A 178 -14.07 -22.65 -10.42
C GLU A 178 -14.02 -22.68 -8.89
N TYR A 179 -12.98 -23.24 -8.29
CA TYR A 179 -12.80 -23.23 -6.83
C TYR A 179 -12.59 -21.80 -6.30
N PHE A 180 -11.77 -21.00 -6.97
CA PHE A 180 -11.58 -19.57 -6.65
C PHE A 180 -12.92 -18.83 -6.73
N LYS A 181 -13.68 -19.01 -7.81
CA LYS A 181 -14.98 -18.34 -7.99
C LYS A 181 -16.01 -18.77 -6.94
N ALA A 182 -16.00 -20.05 -6.56
CA ALA A 182 -16.93 -20.60 -5.59
C ALA A 182 -16.64 -20.07 -4.18
N HIS A 183 -15.37 -19.86 -3.81
CA HIS A 183 -14.98 -19.59 -2.42
C HIS A 183 -14.45 -18.17 -2.16
N VAL A 184 -13.98 -17.43 -3.16
CA VAL A 184 -13.47 -16.07 -2.98
C VAL A 184 -14.50 -15.05 -3.45
N ILE A 185 -15.09 -14.33 -2.49
CA ILE A 185 -16.17 -13.36 -2.76
C ILE A 185 -15.66 -12.00 -3.26
N GLY A 186 -14.38 -11.69 -2.99
CA GLY A 186 -13.75 -10.45 -3.43
C GLY A 186 -12.38 -10.25 -2.83
N GLY A 187 -11.77 -9.10 -3.14
CA GLY A 187 -10.45 -8.77 -2.66
C GLY A 187 -9.82 -7.58 -3.35
N GLU A 188 -8.59 -7.28 -2.94
CA GLU A 188 -7.72 -6.29 -3.58
C GLU A 188 -6.33 -6.91 -3.72
N TYR A 189 -5.71 -6.73 -4.88
CA TYR A 189 -4.31 -7.09 -5.07
C TYR A 189 -3.46 -5.88 -5.43
N GLY A 190 -2.19 -5.94 -5.08
CA GLY A 190 -1.15 -5.02 -5.50
C GLY A 190 0.11 -5.76 -5.93
N ILE A 191 1.01 -5.01 -6.53
CA ILE A 191 2.27 -5.53 -7.06
C ILE A 191 3.41 -5.09 -6.18
N GLU A 192 4.18 -6.06 -5.70
CA GLU A 192 5.46 -5.81 -5.06
C GLU A 192 6.57 -6.10 -6.07
N THR A 193 7.53 -5.20 -6.18
CA THR A 193 8.74 -5.41 -6.98
C THR A 193 9.94 -5.33 -6.05
N THR A 194 10.73 -6.40 -6.01
CA THR A 194 11.98 -6.49 -5.25
C THR A 194 13.15 -6.73 -6.21
N ASN A 195 14.36 -6.33 -5.83
CA ASN A 195 15.54 -6.47 -6.68
C ASN A 195 16.79 -6.87 -5.87
N PRO A 196 16.87 -8.12 -5.37
CA PRO A 196 18.07 -8.57 -4.69
C PRO A 196 19.25 -8.78 -5.66
N GLU A 197 18.99 -9.30 -6.87
CA GLU A 197 19.97 -9.58 -7.95
C GLU A 197 19.29 -9.62 -9.34
N ASN A 198 17.98 -9.89 -9.37
CA ASN A 198 17.10 -9.79 -10.53
C ASN A 198 15.75 -9.22 -10.08
N LEU A 199 14.96 -8.68 -11.03
CA LEU A 199 13.62 -8.19 -10.74
C LEU A 199 12.69 -9.35 -10.38
N HIS A 200 12.23 -9.34 -9.13
CA HIS A 200 11.26 -10.29 -8.58
C HIS A 200 9.95 -9.55 -8.28
N ILE A 201 8.96 -9.80 -9.13
CA ILE A 201 7.61 -9.22 -9.09
C ILE A 201 6.64 -10.24 -8.49
N HIS A 202 5.99 -9.83 -7.39
CA HIS A 202 5.00 -10.62 -6.67
C HIS A 202 3.61 -9.98 -6.78
N ILE A 203 2.58 -10.81 -6.85
CA ILE A 203 1.19 -10.39 -6.57
C ILE A 203 0.97 -10.60 -5.09
N HIS A 204 0.66 -9.53 -4.36
CA HIS A 204 0.12 -9.59 -3.01
C HIS A 204 -1.37 -9.32 -3.10
N SER A 205 -2.20 -10.16 -2.47
CA SER A 205 -3.64 -10.05 -2.56
C SER A 205 -4.31 -10.33 -1.22
N LEU A 206 -5.13 -9.37 -0.78
CA LEU A 206 -6.08 -9.55 0.29
C LEU A 206 -7.34 -10.22 -0.28
N LEU A 207 -7.64 -11.43 0.19
CA LEU A 207 -8.79 -12.21 -0.20
C LEU A 207 -9.86 -12.19 0.90
N LEU A 208 -11.11 -12.02 0.47
CA LEU A 208 -12.30 -12.30 1.28
C LEU A 208 -12.79 -13.69 0.87
N VAL A 209 -12.55 -14.68 1.71
CA VAL A 209 -12.82 -16.10 1.44
C VAL A 209 -14.01 -16.53 2.27
N LYS A 210 -15.02 -17.16 1.67
CA LYS A 210 -16.19 -17.68 2.41
C LYS A 210 -15.74 -18.49 3.62
N ARG A 211 -16.37 -18.21 4.77
CA ARG A 211 -16.04 -18.90 6.02
C ARG A 211 -16.55 -20.33 5.95
N GLU A 212 -15.63 -21.28 5.83
CA GLU A 212 -15.92 -22.71 5.77
C GLU A 212 -14.82 -23.52 6.47
N ARG A 213 -15.16 -24.73 6.94
CA ARG A 213 -14.19 -25.61 7.62
C ARG A 213 -13.09 -26.04 6.64
N ARG A 214 -11.82 -25.80 6.99
CA ARG A 214 -10.61 -26.12 6.20
C ARG A 214 -10.55 -25.46 4.81
N ASN A 215 -11.20 -24.31 4.62
CA ASN A 215 -11.16 -23.55 3.36
C ASN A 215 -9.73 -23.20 2.91
N ARG A 216 -8.83 -22.85 3.83
CA ARG A 216 -7.46 -22.44 3.50
C ARG A 216 -6.65 -23.55 2.82
N ASN A 217 -6.63 -24.77 3.34
CA ASN A 217 -5.80 -25.84 2.79
C ASN A 217 -6.29 -26.29 1.41
N LYS A 218 -7.61 -26.42 1.24
CA LYS A 218 -8.22 -26.73 -0.06
C LYS A 218 -7.99 -25.60 -1.06
N LEU A 219 -8.17 -24.34 -0.64
CA LEU A 219 -7.90 -23.18 -1.49
C LEU A 219 -6.41 -23.15 -1.89
N HIS A 220 -5.49 -23.29 -0.95
CA HIS A 220 -4.06 -23.35 -1.27
C HIS A 220 -3.74 -24.46 -2.27
N PHE A 221 -4.30 -25.66 -2.07
CA PHE A 221 -4.11 -26.80 -2.97
C PHE A 221 -4.57 -26.46 -4.40
N GLU A 222 -5.81 -26.00 -4.56
CA GLU A 222 -6.37 -25.66 -5.88
C GLU A 222 -5.65 -24.48 -6.55
N LEU A 223 -5.27 -23.46 -5.77
CA LEU A 223 -4.53 -22.31 -6.30
C LEU A 223 -3.11 -22.68 -6.70
N LEU A 224 -2.41 -23.52 -5.94
CA LEU A 224 -1.05 -23.94 -6.31
C LEU A 224 -1.09 -24.74 -7.62
N LYS A 225 -2.03 -25.68 -7.76
CA LYS A 225 -2.20 -26.49 -8.97
C LYS A 225 -2.43 -25.62 -10.20
N GLU A 226 -3.40 -24.71 -10.11
CA GLU A 226 -3.77 -23.87 -11.24
C GLU A 226 -2.71 -22.80 -11.53
N TRP A 227 -2.09 -22.22 -10.49
CA TRP A 227 -1.02 -21.25 -10.67
C TRP A 227 0.22 -21.88 -11.29
N ASN A 228 0.60 -23.09 -10.86
CA ASN A 228 1.66 -23.87 -11.50
C ASN A 228 1.38 -24.04 -13.01
N ARG A 229 0.17 -24.46 -13.37
CA ARG A 229 -0.26 -24.64 -14.77
C ARG A 229 -0.21 -23.33 -15.57
N LEU A 230 -0.70 -22.23 -15.00
CA LEU A 230 -0.75 -20.93 -15.66
C LEU A 230 0.62 -20.29 -15.88
N THR A 231 1.61 -20.64 -15.04
CA THR A 231 2.94 -20.03 -15.03
C THR A 231 4.02 -20.92 -15.65
N VAL A 232 3.63 -22.01 -16.32
CA VAL A 232 4.56 -22.84 -17.09
C VAL A 232 5.26 -21.97 -18.14
N ASN A 233 6.56 -21.82 -18.00
CA ASN A 233 7.40 -21.16 -19.00
C ASN A 233 8.19 -22.22 -19.78
N PRO A 234 7.94 -22.44 -21.08
CA PRO A 234 8.65 -23.46 -21.88
C PRO A 234 10.17 -23.27 -21.89
N GLU A 235 10.64 -22.03 -21.83
CA GLU A 235 12.06 -21.65 -21.81
C GLU A 235 12.75 -21.98 -20.48
N ASN A 236 11.97 -22.36 -19.47
CA ASN A 236 12.48 -22.77 -18.19
C ASN A 236 13.34 -24.05 -18.34
N PRO A 237 14.64 -24.03 -17.94
CA PRO A 237 15.52 -25.18 -18.06
C PRO A 237 15.21 -26.29 -17.05
N ARG A 238 14.42 -26.01 -16.00
CA ARG A 238 14.08 -26.97 -14.94
C ARG A 238 13.22 -28.10 -15.51
N THR A 239 13.80 -29.30 -15.57
CA THR A 239 13.15 -30.53 -16.03
C THR A 239 12.48 -31.32 -14.91
N GLU A 240 12.85 -31.08 -13.66
CA GLU A 240 12.26 -31.72 -12.47
C GLU A 240 12.20 -30.77 -11.26
N ILE A 241 11.36 -31.07 -10.28
CA ILE A 241 11.28 -30.31 -9.03
C ILE A 241 12.28 -30.92 -8.04
N PRO A 242 13.34 -30.19 -7.63
CA PRO A 242 14.36 -30.73 -6.74
C PRO A 242 13.78 -31.15 -5.39
N ARG A 243 14.21 -32.31 -4.86
CA ARG A 243 13.65 -32.91 -3.63
C ARG A 243 13.78 -32.01 -2.41
N GLU A 244 14.82 -31.19 -2.34
CA GLU A 244 15.04 -30.22 -1.27
C GLU A 244 13.98 -29.10 -1.22
N VAL A 245 13.22 -28.90 -2.32
CA VAL A 245 12.13 -27.93 -2.38
C VAL A 245 10.82 -28.53 -1.88
N TRP A 246 10.67 -29.87 -1.89
CA TRP A 246 9.40 -30.54 -1.57
C TRP A 246 8.86 -30.19 -0.17
N PRO A 247 9.68 -30.14 0.90
CA PRO A 247 9.20 -29.72 2.21
C PRO A 247 8.64 -28.29 2.20
N LYS A 248 9.18 -27.40 1.36
CA LYS A 248 8.69 -26.02 1.22
C LYS A 248 7.36 -25.94 0.47
N ILE A 249 7.12 -26.85 -0.49
CA ILE A 249 5.86 -26.94 -1.24
C ILE A 249 4.74 -27.46 -0.35
N ALA A 250 5.04 -28.49 0.45
CA ALA A 250 4.10 -29.08 1.41
C ALA A 250 3.91 -28.23 2.68
N ALA A 251 4.77 -27.22 2.90
CA ALA A 251 4.81 -26.44 4.13
C ALA A 251 3.43 -25.85 4.48
N GLY A 252 2.92 -26.25 5.63
CA GLY A 252 1.66 -25.73 6.16
C GLY A 252 0.41 -26.21 5.42
N ASN A 253 0.47 -27.19 4.51
CA ASN A 253 -0.71 -27.77 3.88
C ASN A 253 -0.62 -29.30 3.83
N GLU A 254 -1.32 -29.96 4.76
CA GLU A 254 -1.38 -31.42 4.91
C GLU A 254 -1.94 -32.18 3.69
N MET A 255 -2.61 -31.49 2.76
CA MET A 255 -3.17 -32.10 1.55
C MET A 255 -2.13 -32.26 0.43
N ILE A 256 -0.95 -31.66 0.58
CA ILE A 256 0.12 -31.71 -0.41
C ILE A 256 1.06 -32.85 -0.03
N ASP A 257 0.89 -33.98 -0.70
CA ASP A 257 1.76 -35.15 -0.58
C ASP A 257 2.79 -35.21 -1.73
N GLU A 258 3.65 -36.22 -1.70
CA GLU A 258 4.63 -36.43 -2.77
C GLU A 258 4.00 -36.65 -4.14
N ALA A 259 2.85 -37.34 -4.20
CA ALA A 259 2.16 -37.62 -5.45
C ALA A 259 1.66 -36.33 -6.11
N TYR A 260 1.10 -35.42 -5.30
CA TYR A 260 0.71 -34.09 -5.74
C TYR A 260 1.92 -33.30 -6.25
N ILE A 261 3.04 -33.28 -5.51
CA ILE A 261 4.24 -32.55 -5.93
C ILE A 261 4.76 -33.08 -7.27
N ARG A 262 4.78 -34.40 -7.47
CA ARG A 262 5.16 -35.03 -8.75
C ARG A 262 4.21 -34.68 -9.90
N SER A 263 2.96 -34.35 -9.62
CA SER A 263 1.99 -33.94 -10.63
C SER A 263 2.16 -32.49 -11.11
N LEU A 264 2.92 -31.67 -10.37
CA LEU A 264 3.19 -30.29 -10.76
C LEU A 264 4.17 -30.25 -11.93
N ASN A 265 3.94 -29.30 -12.85
CA ASN A 265 4.87 -29.07 -13.93
C ASN A 265 6.14 -28.38 -13.38
N PRO A 266 7.33 -28.97 -13.58
CA PRO A 266 8.59 -28.40 -13.11
C PRO A 266 8.90 -27.06 -13.77
N LYS A 267 8.29 -26.72 -14.89
CA LYS A 267 8.49 -25.41 -15.54
C LYS A 267 7.57 -24.31 -15.01
N GLY A 268 6.61 -24.63 -14.14
CA GLY A 268 5.66 -23.69 -13.52
C GLY A 268 6.04 -23.30 -12.09
N ALA A 269 5.32 -22.33 -11.51
CA ALA A 269 5.52 -21.91 -10.13
C ALA A 269 5.22 -23.08 -9.18
N THR A 270 6.11 -23.36 -8.24
CA THR A 270 5.96 -24.46 -7.27
C THR A 270 5.64 -23.97 -5.86
N LEU A 271 5.68 -22.65 -5.63
CA LEU A 271 5.45 -22.04 -4.33
C LEU A 271 4.43 -20.91 -4.46
N ILE A 272 3.46 -20.91 -3.56
CA ILE A 272 2.56 -19.79 -3.31
C ILE A 272 2.49 -19.57 -1.80
N GLY A 273 2.28 -18.34 -1.37
CA GLY A 273 1.94 -18.04 0.02
C GLY A 273 0.43 -17.88 0.14
N LEU A 274 -0.23 -18.66 1.00
CA LEU A 274 -1.61 -18.36 1.41
C LEU A 274 -1.69 -18.40 2.93
N GLU A 275 -1.81 -17.24 3.55
CA GLU A 275 -1.85 -17.14 5.01
C GLU A 275 -3.22 -16.63 5.46
N THR A 276 -3.86 -17.32 6.41
CA THR A 276 -4.91 -16.66 7.20
C THR A 276 -4.29 -15.51 7.97
N ILE A 277 -5.00 -14.39 8.07
CA ILE A 277 -4.57 -13.25 8.88
C ILE A 277 -4.28 -13.72 10.32
N TYR A 278 -3.03 -13.52 10.75
CA TYR A 278 -2.50 -13.97 12.03
C TYR A 278 -2.00 -12.78 12.84
N THR A 279 -1.80 -12.99 14.13
CA THR A 279 -1.25 -12.02 15.06
C THR A 279 -0.09 -12.67 15.79
N LYS A 280 0.89 -11.90 16.26
CA LYS A 280 1.93 -12.47 17.12
C LYS A 280 1.43 -12.45 18.55
N ASP A 281 1.40 -13.61 19.17
CA ASP A 281 1.12 -13.73 20.59
C ASP A 281 2.18 -12.92 21.38
N PRO A 282 1.80 -11.97 22.25
CA PRO A 282 2.76 -11.09 22.91
C PRO A 282 3.75 -11.80 23.83
N GLN A 283 3.39 -12.98 24.36
CA GLN A 283 4.21 -13.72 25.32
C GLN A 283 5.21 -14.65 24.62
N SER A 284 4.73 -15.39 23.64
CA SER A 284 5.53 -16.41 22.92
C SER A 284 6.13 -15.92 21.61
N GLY A 285 5.63 -14.79 21.06
CA GLY A 285 6.00 -14.28 19.75
C GLY A 285 5.48 -15.12 18.57
N GLN A 286 4.76 -16.22 18.83
CA GLN A 286 4.28 -17.13 17.80
C GLN A 286 3.11 -16.55 17.01
N LYS A 287 2.99 -16.93 15.74
CA LYS A 287 1.85 -16.56 14.89
C LYS A 287 0.61 -17.34 15.33
N VAL A 288 -0.39 -16.64 15.87
CA VAL A 288 -1.71 -17.19 16.22
C VAL A 288 -2.80 -16.57 15.35
N ARG A 289 -3.78 -17.38 14.92
CA ARG A 289 -4.88 -16.88 14.06
C ARG A 289 -5.65 -15.77 14.79
N SER A 290 -5.99 -14.69 14.07
CA SER A 290 -6.88 -13.66 14.60
C SER A 290 -8.33 -14.12 14.48
N TYR A 291 -9.02 -14.34 15.61
CA TYR A 291 -10.43 -14.75 15.63
C TYR A 291 -11.39 -13.58 15.85
N GLU A 292 -10.94 -12.55 16.57
CA GLU A 292 -11.77 -11.39 16.90
C GLU A 292 -11.86 -10.44 15.69
N TRP A 293 -13.08 -10.30 15.18
CA TRP A 293 -13.40 -9.38 14.09
C TRP A 293 -13.19 -7.94 14.52
N ASN A 294 -12.62 -7.12 13.62
CA ASN A 294 -12.32 -5.70 13.88
C ASN A 294 -11.39 -5.44 15.08
N SER A 295 -10.71 -6.48 15.59
CA SER A 295 -9.67 -6.30 16.60
C SER A 295 -8.48 -5.52 16.02
N LYS A 296 -7.76 -4.78 16.88
CA LYS A 296 -6.49 -4.12 16.51
C LYS A 296 -5.50 -5.11 15.86
N ALA A 297 -5.57 -6.36 16.28
CA ALA A 297 -4.68 -7.43 15.87
C ALA A 297 -5.02 -7.91 14.44
N MET A 298 -6.30 -8.19 14.14
CA MET A 298 -6.78 -8.47 12.79
C MET A 298 -6.39 -7.34 11.84
N LEU A 299 -6.69 -6.10 12.23
CA LEU A 299 -6.46 -4.94 11.40
C LEU A 299 -4.98 -4.77 11.10
N ARG A 300 -4.09 -4.89 12.08
CA ARG A 300 -2.63 -4.86 11.85
C ARG A 300 -2.19 -5.85 10.78
N ALA A 301 -2.69 -7.07 10.82
CA ALA A 301 -2.29 -8.10 9.87
C ALA A 301 -2.90 -7.89 8.48
N VAL A 302 -4.12 -7.34 8.36
CA VAL A 302 -4.65 -6.87 7.07
C VAL A 302 -3.82 -5.68 6.54
N MET A 303 -3.41 -4.77 7.43
CA MET A 303 -2.61 -3.60 7.08
C MET A 303 -1.20 -3.98 6.62
N GLU A 304 -0.68 -5.12 7.05
CA GLU A 304 0.55 -5.75 6.57
C GLU A 304 0.35 -6.23 5.12
N THR A 305 -0.73 -6.95 4.81
CA THR A 305 -1.04 -7.35 3.43
C THR A 305 -1.11 -6.15 2.46
N ILE A 306 -1.80 -5.09 2.86
CA ILE A 306 -1.93 -3.85 2.05
C ILE A 306 -0.58 -3.11 1.91
N SER A 307 0.35 -3.28 2.85
CA SER A 307 1.66 -2.60 2.79
C SER A 307 2.48 -2.98 1.57
N TYR A 308 2.42 -4.25 1.21
CA TYR A 308 3.16 -4.79 0.08
C TYR A 308 2.60 -4.30 -1.28
N HIS A 309 1.35 -3.83 -1.32
CA HIS A 309 0.73 -3.31 -2.55
C HIS A 309 1.36 -2.00 -3.07
N PHE A 310 2.14 -1.29 -2.26
CA PHE A 310 2.61 0.08 -2.54
C PHE A 310 4.10 0.29 -2.31
N SER A 311 4.89 -0.79 -2.22
CA SER A 311 6.30 -0.72 -1.82
C SER A 311 7.25 -0.75 -3.03
N PRO A 312 7.93 0.37 -3.36
CA PRO A 312 8.97 0.38 -4.40
C PRO A 312 10.35 0.04 -3.80
N THR A 313 10.47 -1.10 -3.11
CA THR A 313 11.73 -1.55 -2.47
C THR A 313 12.81 -1.90 -3.49
N ALA A 314 12.44 -2.18 -4.74
CA ALA A 314 13.39 -2.50 -5.82
C ALA A 314 14.45 -1.42 -6.10
N PHE A 315 14.23 -0.18 -5.68
CA PHE A 315 15.19 0.91 -5.93
C PHE A 315 16.24 1.06 -4.84
N ASP A 316 16.04 0.45 -3.67
CA ASP A 316 17.00 0.54 -2.56
C ASP A 316 18.10 -0.50 -2.72
N LYS A 317 19.36 -0.06 -2.87
CA LYS A 317 20.52 -0.94 -2.76
C LYS A 317 20.87 -1.17 -1.29
N LYS A 318 21.55 -2.29 -1.00
CA LYS A 318 21.96 -2.69 0.37
C LYS A 318 22.86 -1.65 1.05
N ASP A 319 23.59 -0.86 0.28
CA ASP A 319 24.50 0.21 0.72
C ASP A 319 23.81 1.57 0.95
N LYS A 320 22.46 1.61 0.95
CA LYS A 320 21.64 2.82 1.06
C LYS A 320 21.75 3.77 -0.14
N THR A 321 22.29 3.32 -1.27
CA THR A 321 22.23 4.03 -2.55
C THR A 321 21.01 3.57 -3.37
N PHE A 322 20.80 4.19 -4.54
CA PHE A 322 19.66 3.91 -5.41
C PHE A 322 20.10 3.19 -6.68
N ASN A 323 19.26 2.26 -7.18
CA ASN A 323 19.43 1.67 -8.51
C ASN A 323 18.76 2.58 -9.56
N LEU A 324 19.50 3.58 -10.03
CA LEU A 324 19.00 4.62 -10.92
C LEU A 324 18.78 4.09 -12.34
N GLU A 325 19.61 3.14 -12.79
CA GLU A 325 19.47 2.49 -14.09
C GLU A 325 18.15 1.72 -14.16
N LEU A 326 17.85 0.93 -13.11
CA LEU A 326 16.58 0.24 -13.00
C LEU A 326 15.39 1.21 -12.90
N LEU A 327 15.55 2.32 -12.17
CA LEU A 327 14.51 3.33 -12.07
C LEU A 327 14.22 3.97 -13.44
N ALA A 328 15.27 4.27 -14.22
CA ALA A 328 15.16 4.78 -15.59
C ALA A 328 14.39 3.80 -16.50
N GLU A 329 14.70 2.52 -16.40
CA GLU A 329 14.06 1.44 -17.16
C GLU A 329 12.57 1.28 -16.78
N LEU A 330 12.26 1.28 -15.47
CA LEU A 330 10.92 0.95 -14.99
C LEU A 330 9.93 2.11 -15.05
N LEU A 331 10.38 3.36 -14.92
CA LEU A 331 9.49 4.52 -14.88
C LEU A 331 8.54 4.61 -16.09
N PRO A 332 9.03 4.48 -17.35
CA PRO A 332 8.15 4.42 -18.53
C PRO A 332 7.13 3.30 -18.46
N VAL A 333 7.54 2.13 -17.97
CA VAL A 333 6.71 0.92 -17.96
C VAL A 333 5.59 1.01 -16.93
N ILE A 334 5.82 1.67 -15.79
CA ILE A 334 4.82 1.82 -14.72
C ILE A 334 4.01 3.12 -14.81
N HIS A 335 4.41 4.06 -15.67
CA HIS A 335 3.71 5.31 -15.87
C HIS A 335 2.27 5.06 -16.31
N GLY A 336 1.30 5.73 -15.69
CA GLY A 336 -0.13 5.54 -15.97
C GLY A 336 -0.74 4.19 -15.56
N LYS A 337 0.05 3.15 -15.25
CA LYS A 337 -0.47 1.80 -14.98
C LYS A 337 -1.03 1.63 -13.57
N GLN A 338 -2.21 1.03 -13.43
CA GLN A 338 -2.76 0.75 -12.11
C GLN A 338 -2.05 -0.48 -11.50
N LEU A 339 -1.16 -0.25 -10.52
CA LEU A 339 -0.37 -1.31 -9.88
C LEU A 339 -1.12 -2.06 -8.76
N TYR A 340 -2.40 -1.75 -8.58
CA TYR A 340 -3.29 -2.39 -7.61
C TYR A 340 -4.71 -2.39 -8.15
N ARG A 341 -5.53 -3.40 -7.82
CA ARG A 341 -6.91 -3.47 -8.32
C ARG A 341 -7.80 -4.27 -7.38
N LYS A 342 -9.03 -3.77 -7.23
CA LYS A 342 -10.13 -4.44 -6.52
C LYS A 342 -10.92 -5.37 -7.43
N PHE A 343 -11.40 -6.48 -6.89
CA PHE A 343 -12.20 -7.46 -7.60
C PHE A 343 -13.32 -8.07 -6.72
N GLY A 344 -14.25 -8.79 -7.35
CA GLY A 344 -15.43 -9.35 -6.68
C GLY A 344 -16.29 -8.26 -6.04
N CYS A 345 -16.80 -8.50 -4.84
CA CYS A 345 -17.63 -7.52 -4.11
C CYS A 345 -16.91 -6.20 -3.82
N LEU A 346 -15.57 -6.17 -3.72
CA LEU A 346 -14.83 -4.91 -3.54
C LEU A 346 -14.74 -4.07 -4.82
N HIS A 347 -15.05 -4.65 -5.98
CA HIS A 347 -15.06 -3.91 -7.23
C HIS A 347 -16.17 -2.85 -7.24
N GLY A 348 -15.80 -1.57 -7.39
CA GLY A 348 -16.76 -0.46 -7.36
C GLY A 348 -17.17 -0.01 -5.95
N GLU A 349 -16.54 -0.54 -4.90
CA GLU A 349 -16.72 -0.04 -3.53
C GLU A 349 -16.11 1.37 -3.39
N LYS A 350 -16.95 2.39 -3.39
CA LYS A 350 -16.52 3.80 -3.36
C LYS A 350 -15.81 4.15 -2.06
N SER A 351 -16.28 3.61 -0.93
CA SER A 351 -15.68 3.89 0.38
C SER A 351 -14.22 3.44 0.48
N LEU A 352 -13.78 2.50 -0.37
CA LEU A 352 -12.40 2.00 -0.44
C LEU A 352 -11.57 2.62 -1.58
N ASN A 353 -12.15 3.51 -2.39
CA ASN A 353 -11.42 4.13 -3.50
C ASN A 353 -10.47 5.21 -2.99
N VAL A 354 -9.23 5.17 -3.48
CA VAL A 354 -8.26 6.26 -3.28
C VAL A 354 -8.27 7.09 -4.55
N ARG A 355 -9.27 7.97 -4.70
CA ARG A 355 -9.25 8.95 -5.80
C ARG A 355 -8.31 10.08 -5.42
N THR A 356 -7.44 10.45 -6.36
CA THR A 356 -6.59 11.64 -6.31
C THR A 356 -7.33 12.93 -6.66
N SER A 357 -8.64 12.86 -6.95
CA SER A 357 -9.43 13.98 -7.49
C SER A 357 -10.65 14.37 -6.65
N GLU A 358 -10.85 13.76 -5.49
CA GLU A 358 -11.72 14.37 -4.47
C GLU A 358 -11.08 15.70 -4.11
N SER A 359 -11.89 16.76 -3.96
CA SER A 359 -11.31 18.06 -3.64
C SER A 359 -10.44 17.89 -2.41
N ASP A 360 -9.26 18.48 -2.47
CA ASP A 360 -8.22 18.50 -1.46
C ASP A 360 -8.74 18.96 -0.05
N GLU A 361 -9.99 19.43 0.02
CA GLU A 361 -10.80 19.74 1.21
C GLU A 361 -11.43 18.49 1.85
N GLU A 362 -12.03 17.57 1.07
CA GLU A 362 -12.62 16.32 1.58
C GLU A 362 -11.57 15.39 2.18
N GLU A 363 -10.32 15.44 1.70
CA GLU A 363 -9.23 14.66 2.29
C GLU A 363 -8.82 15.19 3.67
N PHE A 364 -8.96 16.49 3.92
CA PHE A 364 -8.72 17.08 5.23
C PHE A 364 -9.85 16.73 6.20
N ASP A 365 -11.10 16.79 5.76
CA ASP A 365 -12.28 16.37 6.55
C ASP A 365 -12.25 14.87 6.89
N GLN A 366 -11.52 14.04 6.14
CA GLN A 366 -11.25 12.64 6.51
C GLN A 366 -10.12 12.48 7.56
N GLN A 367 -9.27 13.49 7.73
CA GLN A 367 -8.14 13.49 8.67
C GLN A 367 -8.48 14.12 10.02
N VAL A 368 -9.56 14.88 10.09
CA VAL A 368 -10.00 15.57 11.31
C VAL A 368 -11.50 15.44 11.48
N TYR A 369 -12.01 15.28 12.70
CA TYR A 369 -13.44 15.34 12.99
C TYR A 369 -13.71 16.45 14.00
N VAL A 370 -14.89 17.07 13.95
CA VAL A 370 -15.34 17.99 15.00
C VAL A 370 -16.03 17.15 16.06
N ASP A 371 -15.56 17.23 17.29
CA ASP A 371 -16.21 16.55 18.40
C ASP A 371 -17.52 17.28 18.76
N ASP A 372 -18.66 16.62 18.58
CA ASP A 372 -19.99 17.24 18.74
C ASP A 372 -20.29 17.71 20.18
N ALA A 373 -19.57 17.20 21.18
CA ALA A 373 -19.77 17.57 22.58
C ALA A 373 -18.96 18.81 22.99
N THR A 374 -17.79 19.01 22.38
CA THR A 374 -16.82 20.05 22.75
C THR A 374 -16.65 21.13 21.67
N GLY A 375 -17.06 20.86 20.43
CA GLY A 375 -16.80 21.69 19.26
C GLY A 375 -15.33 21.67 18.79
N GLU A 376 -14.47 20.87 19.41
CA GLU A 376 -13.04 20.83 19.11
C GLU A 376 -12.75 20.03 17.84
N ILE A 377 -11.82 20.52 17.01
CA ILE A 377 -11.31 19.76 15.86
C ILE A 377 -10.29 18.73 16.38
N VAL A 378 -10.47 17.45 16.09
CA VAL A 378 -9.63 16.33 16.55
C VAL A 378 -9.02 15.58 15.36
N ASP A 379 -7.71 15.29 15.40
CA ASP A 379 -7.05 14.45 14.39
C ASP A 379 -7.58 12.99 14.47
N THR A 380 -8.14 12.47 13.38
CA THR A 380 -8.74 11.13 13.34
C THR A 380 -7.72 9.99 13.46
N GLU A 381 -6.43 10.25 13.21
CA GLU A 381 -5.34 9.27 13.32
C GLU A 381 -4.78 9.21 14.74
N THR A 382 -4.65 10.35 15.42
CA THR A 382 -4.00 10.43 16.74
C THR A 382 -4.97 10.62 17.91
N GLY A 383 -6.20 11.08 17.64
CA GLY A 383 -7.16 11.50 18.67
C GLY A 383 -6.79 12.82 19.34
N GLU A 384 -5.85 13.58 18.77
CA GLU A 384 -5.37 14.82 19.37
C GLU A 384 -6.26 16.02 18.98
N VAL A 385 -6.64 16.82 19.97
CA VAL A 385 -7.27 18.13 19.76
C VAL A 385 -6.29 19.06 19.02
N ILE A 386 -6.77 19.56 17.89
CA ILE A 386 -6.08 20.45 16.96
C ILE A 386 -6.33 21.91 17.34
N ASP A 387 -7.52 22.24 17.84
CA ASP A 387 -8.02 23.62 17.95
C ASP A 387 -7.62 24.37 19.25
N ARG A 388 -6.37 24.18 19.70
CA ARG A 388 -5.74 25.18 20.56
C ARG A 388 -5.20 26.29 19.67
N VAL A 389 -5.28 27.55 20.10
CA VAL A 389 -4.66 28.67 19.36
C VAL A 389 -3.20 28.34 19.08
N ARG A 390 -2.87 28.22 17.79
CA ARG A 390 -1.55 27.83 17.31
C ARG A 390 -1.10 28.78 16.23
N GLN A 391 0.19 28.99 16.15
CA GLN A 391 0.82 29.65 15.01
C GLN A 391 1.31 28.60 14.03
N PHE A 392 1.09 28.82 12.74
CA PHE A 392 1.48 27.87 11.69
C PHE A 392 2.75 28.31 11.00
N PHE A 393 3.67 27.38 10.76
CA PHE A 393 4.88 27.66 10.01
C PHE A 393 5.25 26.53 9.08
N VAL A 394 5.97 26.90 8.02
CA VAL A 394 6.57 25.95 7.08
C VAL A 394 8.07 25.95 7.25
N THR A 395 8.68 24.76 7.19
CA THR A 395 10.13 24.63 7.21
C THR A 395 10.60 23.38 6.46
N SER A 396 11.89 23.33 6.14
CA SER A 396 12.52 22.13 5.60
C SER A 396 12.65 21.06 6.69
N PRO A 397 12.31 19.80 6.41
CA PRO A 397 12.54 18.69 7.34
C PRO A 397 14.03 18.47 7.67
N ALA A 398 14.95 19.07 6.91
CA ALA A 398 16.38 19.05 7.23
C ALA A 398 16.70 19.82 8.53
N TYR A 399 15.83 20.74 8.95
CA TYR A 399 16.00 21.54 10.17
C TYR A 399 15.18 21.03 11.35
N VAL A 400 14.50 19.91 11.19
CA VAL A 400 13.61 19.34 12.20
C VAL A 400 14.28 18.12 12.81
N PHE A 401 14.38 18.11 14.14
CA PHE A 401 14.87 16.97 14.91
C PHE A 401 13.79 16.47 15.86
N HIS A 402 13.88 15.17 16.18
CA HIS A 402 12.92 14.46 17.00
C HIS A 402 13.68 13.84 18.16
N ASP A 403 13.37 14.22 19.40
CA ASP A 403 14.07 13.71 20.57
C ASP A 403 13.50 12.34 20.99
N PRO A 404 14.20 11.21 20.78
CA PRO A 404 13.69 9.89 21.14
C PRO A 404 13.51 9.71 22.66
N ASN A 405 14.22 10.49 23.49
CA ASN A 405 14.12 10.44 24.95
C ASN A 405 12.91 11.24 25.47
N ALA A 406 12.42 12.19 24.68
CA ALA A 406 11.21 12.97 24.95
C ALA A 406 10.04 12.54 24.05
N ASP A 407 9.89 11.23 23.84
CA ASP A 407 8.84 10.61 23.01
C ASP A 407 8.69 11.29 21.63
N TYR A 408 9.81 11.53 20.94
CA TYR A 408 9.88 12.17 19.62
C TYR A 408 9.32 13.60 19.58
N ALA A 409 9.44 14.37 20.67
CA ALA A 409 9.17 15.80 20.67
C ALA A 409 9.85 16.50 19.48
N ILE A 410 9.10 17.36 18.78
CA ILE A 410 9.56 18.01 17.56
C ILE A 410 10.27 19.31 17.93
N HIS A 411 11.49 19.45 17.46
CA HIS A 411 12.28 20.65 17.67
C HIS A 411 12.88 21.15 16.36
N LEU A 412 13.11 22.46 16.32
CA LEU A 412 13.78 23.12 15.20
C LEU A 412 15.22 23.43 15.58
N SER A 413 16.15 23.12 14.67
CA SER A 413 17.52 23.62 14.78
C SER A 413 17.53 25.15 14.79
N ARG A 414 18.63 25.75 15.27
CA ARG A 414 18.80 27.21 15.24
C ARG A 414 18.60 27.80 13.83
N GLU A 415 19.06 27.07 12.81
CA GLU A 415 18.85 27.44 11.42
C GLU A 415 17.37 27.30 11.01
N GLY A 416 16.70 26.23 11.43
CA GLY A 416 15.26 26.04 11.22
C GLY A 416 14.41 27.13 11.85
N GLN A 417 14.75 27.59 13.05
CA GLN A 417 14.07 28.69 13.72
C GLN A 417 14.22 30.02 12.96
N ARG A 418 15.35 30.24 12.28
CA ARG A 418 15.60 31.43 11.46
C ARG A 418 14.96 31.34 10.08
N LYS A 419 14.96 30.14 9.48
CA LYS A 419 14.47 29.89 8.11
C LYS A 419 13.00 29.48 8.04
N ARG A 420 12.35 29.19 9.17
CA ARG A 420 10.90 28.93 9.18
C ARG A 420 10.17 30.17 8.68
N ARG A 421 9.13 29.93 7.90
CA ARG A 421 8.23 30.97 7.41
C ARG A 421 6.89 30.80 8.12
N TRP A 422 6.49 31.82 8.87
CA TRP A 422 5.17 31.86 9.49
C TRP A 422 4.10 32.08 8.42
N LEU A 423 2.96 31.43 8.62
CA LEU A 423 1.79 31.53 7.75
C LEU A 423 0.76 32.45 8.41
N ALA A 424 0.05 33.22 7.61
CA ALA A 424 -1.04 34.09 8.07
C ALA A 424 -2.35 33.29 8.10
N ALA A 425 -2.32 32.18 8.84
CA ALA A 425 -3.44 31.26 8.97
C ALA A 425 -3.87 31.17 10.43
N HIS A 426 -5.17 31.21 10.65
CA HIS A 426 -5.80 31.06 11.96
C HIS A 426 -6.33 29.65 12.18
N THR A 427 -6.62 28.94 11.08
CA THR A 427 -7.04 27.54 11.12
C THR A 427 -6.04 26.63 10.41
N THR A 428 -6.04 25.34 10.77
CA THR A 428 -5.25 24.33 10.07
C THR A 428 -5.62 24.26 8.58
N ARG A 429 -6.90 24.44 8.24
CA ARG A 429 -7.40 24.46 6.85
C ARG A 429 -6.78 25.61 6.05
N GLU A 430 -6.81 26.82 6.58
CA GLU A 430 -6.15 27.98 5.97
C GLU A 430 -4.65 27.74 5.78
N ALA A 431 -3.98 27.18 6.79
CA ALA A 431 -2.56 26.90 6.74
C ALA A 431 -2.19 25.89 5.65
N VAL A 432 -3.01 24.84 5.46
CA VAL A 432 -2.85 23.86 4.38
C VAL A 432 -3.05 24.52 3.01
N ASN A 433 -4.06 25.36 2.86
CA ASN A 433 -4.31 26.09 1.62
C ASN A 433 -3.18 27.06 1.28
N GLU A 434 -2.64 27.76 2.28
CA GLU A 434 -1.49 28.64 2.10
C GLU A 434 -0.21 27.87 1.71
N LEU A 435 0.06 26.71 2.34
CA LEU A 435 1.15 25.81 1.94
C LEU A 435 1.02 25.40 0.47
N ARG A 436 -0.18 25.02 0.03
CA ARG A 436 -0.45 24.63 -1.36
C ARG A 436 -0.18 25.79 -2.33
N ARG A 437 -0.65 26.99 -2.01
CA ARG A 437 -0.41 28.20 -2.80
C ARG A 437 1.09 28.48 -2.94
N GLU A 438 1.83 28.48 -1.82
CA GLU A 438 3.28 28.72 -1.84
C GLU A 438 4.02 27.74 -2.75
N ILE A 439 3.64 26.47 -2.73
CA ILE A 439 4.27 25.45 -3.55
C ILE A 439 3.90 25.64 -5.03
N ARG A 440 2.65 25.93 -5.36
CA ARG A 440 2.26 26.27 -6.74
C ARG A 440 3.09 27.44 -7.26
N GLU A 441 3.19 28.54 -6.50
CA GLU A 441 3.96 29.72 -6.89
C GLU A 441 5.46 29.44 -7.07
N ARG A 442 6.05 28.57 -6.23
CA ARG A 442 7.47 28.21 -6.32
C ARG A 442 7.79 27.36 -7.55
N TYR A 443 6.88 26.48 -7.94
CA TYR A 443 7.14 25.49 -8.99
C TYR A 443 6.52 25.85 -10.35
N GLN A 444 5.53 26.75 -10.42
CA GLN A 444 5.07 27.34 -11.68
C GLN A 444 6.07 28.34 -12.27
N LYS A 445 6.98 28.91 -11.46
CA LYS A 445 8.06 29.79 -11.94
C LYS A 445 9.24 29.03 -12.57
N GLN A 446 9.18 27.70 -12.62
CA GLN A 446 10.25 26.83 -13.12
C GLN A 446 9.86 26.05 -14.38
N GLU A 447 8.59 26.16 -14.81
CA GLU A 447 8.06 25.71 -16.10
C GLU A 447 7.95 26.92 -17.02
#